data_AF-A0A376MIH1-F1
#
_entry.id   AF-A0A376MIH1-F1
#
_cell.length_a   1.000
_cell.length_b   1.000
_cell.length_c   1.000
_cell.angle_alpha   90.00
_cell.angle_beta   90.00
_cell.angle_gamma   90.00
#
_symmetry.space_group_name_H-M   'P 1'
#
loop_
_entity.id
_entity.type
_entity.pdbx_description
1 polymer ?
#
loop_
_entity_poly.entity_id
_entity_poly.type
_entity_poly.pdbx_seq_one_letter_code
_entity_poly.pdbx_strand_id
1 'polypeptide(L)'
;MNTVNAAVVATVAGGGRRQRFFGHGELRLVILDILSRDDSHGYELIKAIENLTQGNYTPSPGVIYPTLDFLQEQSADYHPRRGRW
;
A
#
# COMPACT_ATOMS: atom_id res chain seq x y z
N MET A 1 11.12 27.56 -25.92
CA MET A 1 10.14 26.95 -25.01
C MET A 1 9.89 25.50 -25.43
N ASN A 2 10.57 24.52 -24.83
CA ASN A 2 10.11 23.14 -24.94
C ASN A 2 10.48 22.38 -23.66
N THR A 3 9.50 22.23 -22.77
CA THR A 3 9.62 21.68 -21.41
C THR A 3 9.56 20.16 -21.45
N VAL A 4 10.51 19.52 -22.16
CA VAL A 4 10.63 18.06 -22.20
C VAL A 4 11.38 17.47 -21.00
N ASN A 5 11.66 18.27 -19.97
CA ASN A 5 12.26 17.81 -18.71
C ASN A 5 11.21 17.59 -17.59
N ALA A 6 10.19 16.78 -17.87
CA ALA A 6 9.41 16.10 -16.82
C ALA A 6 9.89 14.65 -16.59
N ALA A 7 11.01 14.26 -17.21
CA ALA A 7 11.77 13.12 -16.77
C ALA A 7 12.46 13.45 -15.42
N VAL A 8 12.66 12.45 -14.55
CA VAL A 8 13.77 12.42 -13.56
C VAL A 8 13.57 13.04 -12.16
N VAL A 9 12.37 13.39 -11.67
CA VAL A 9 12.25 13.94 -10.28
C VAL A 9 11.83 12.95 -9.18
N ALA A 10 11.64 11.65 -9.44
CA ALA A 10 11.34 10.69 -8.35
C ALA A 10 12.18 9.40 -8.31
N THR A 11 13.25 9.32 -9.09
CA THR A 11 14.31 8.33 -8.84
C THR A 11 15.35 8.98 -7.94
N VAL A 12 15.34 8.63 -6.66
CA VAL A 12 16.48 8.34 -5.73
C VAL A 12 16.00 8.58 -4.30
N ALA A 13 15.73 7.51 -3.55
CA ALA A 13 16.02 7.44 -2.10
C ALA A 13 15.75 6.02 -1.57
N GLY A 14 16.72 5.14 -1.80
CA GLY A 14 17.07 4.12 -0.81
C GLY A 14 17.89 4.76 0.32
N GLY A 15 17.88 4.15 1.51
CA GLY A 15 18.91 4.39 2.53
C GLY A 15 18.65 5.53 3.52
N GLY A 16 17.49 5.54 4.16
CA GLY A 16 17.27 6.28 5.40
C GLY A 16 16.17 5.56 6.16
N ARG A 17 16.31 5.37 7.47
CA ARG A 17 15.24 4.82 8.32
C ARG A 17 14.06 5.79 8.25
N ARG A 18 13.22 5.68 7.21
CA ARG A 18 11.98 6.44 7.09
C ARG A 18 11.19 6.09 8.34
N GLN A 19 11.04 7.05 9.24
CA GLN A 19 10.16 6.96 10.39
C GLN A 19 8.81 6.50 9.84
N ARG A 20 8.47 5.22 10.03
CA ARG A 20 7.21 4.69 9.51
C ARG A 20 6.14 5.27 10.41
N PHE A 21 5.19 6.01 9.84
CA PHE A 21 4.05 6.52 10.60
C PHE A 21 3.24 5.35 11.20
N PHE A 22 3.16 4.26 10.45
CA PHE A 22 2.63 2.98 10.92
C PHE A 22 3.76 2.04 11.37
N GLY A 23 3.53 1.34 12.48
CA GLY A 23 4.40 0.26 12.93
C GLY A 23 4.52 -0.88 11.91
N HIS A 24 5.40 -1.84 12.19
CA HIS A 24 5.51 -3.05 11.38
C HIS A 24 4.16 -3.80 11.41
N GLY A 25 3.43 -3.80 10.29
CA GLY A 25 2.15 -4.51 10.16
C GLY A 25 0.89 -3.67 10.43
N GLU A 26 0.98 -2.54 11.12
CA GLU A 26 -0.19 -1.69 11.43
C GLU A 26 -0.87 -1.18 10.15
N LEU A 27 -0.08 -0.74 9.16
CA LEU A 27 -0.61 -0.31 7.87
C LEU A 27 -1.39 -1.44 7.17
N ARG A 28 -0.93 -2.69 7.30
CA ARG A 28 -1.60 -3.85 6.71
C ARG A 28 -2.97 -4.09 7.36
N LEU A 29 -3.08 -3.89 8.67
CA LEU A 29 -4.34 -4.01 9.39
C LEU A 29 -5.33 -2.93 8.98
N VAL A 30 -4.87 -1.67 8.82
CA VAL A 30 -5.71 -0.57 8.32
C VAL A 30 -6.20 -0.85 6.90
N ILE A 31 -5.31 -1.33 6.01
CA ILE A 31 -5.69 -1.71 4.64
C ILE A 31 -6.74 -2.83 4.66
N LEU A 32 -6.54 -3.86 5.50
CA LEU A 32 -7.51 -4.95 5.66
C LEU A 32 -8.85 -4.47 6.21
N ASP A 33 -8.88 -3.56 7.19
CA ASP A 33 -10.14 -2.99 7.71
C ASP A 33 -10.90 -2.23 6.62
N ILE A 34 -10.21 -1.43 5.80
CA ILE A 34 -10.85 -0.70 4.69
C ILE A 34 -11.38 -1.69 3.63
N LEU A 35 -10.56 -2.65 3.22
CA LEU A 35 -10.96 -3.70 2.26
C LEU A 35 -12.10 -4.58 2.79
N SER A 36 -12.21 -4.75 4.11
CA SER A 36 -13.31 -5.52 4.71
C SER A 36 -14.67 -4.80 4.63
N ARG A 37 -14.66 -3.48 4.43
CA ARG A 37 -15.87 -2.64 4.36
C ARG A 37 -16.32 -2.40 2.92
N ASP A 38 -15.38 -2.19 2.00
CA ASP A 38 -15.66 -1.93 0.59
C ASP A 38 -14.48 -2.37 -0.30
N ASP A 39 -14.77 -2.76 -1.55
CA ASP A 39 -13.78 -3.17 -2.56
C ASP A 39 -13.00 -1.92 -3.04
N SER A 40 -12.05 -1.50 -2.21
CA SER A 40 -11.29 -0.26 -2.39
C SER A 40 -10.05 -0.47 -3.26
N HIS A 41 -9.90 0.36 -4.30
CA HIS A 41 -8.72 0.34 -5.17
C HIS A 41 -7.51 1.01 -4.50
N GLY A 42 -6.29 0.71 -4.98
CA GLY A 42 -5.05 1.23 -4.39
C GLY A 42 -5.01 2.75 -4.18
N TYR A 43 -5.59 3.53 -5.10
CA TYR A 43 -5.68 4.99 -4.95
C TYR A 43 -6.73 5.43 -3.92
N GLU A 44 -7.85 4.71 -3.83
CA GLU A 44 -8.88 4.97 -2.82
C GLU A 44 -8.37 4.61 -1.42
N LEU A 45 -7.53 3.58 -1.29
CA LEU A 45 -6.83 3.26 -0.04
C LEU A 45 -5.90 4.39 0.40
N ILE A 46 -5.18 5.03 -0.53
CA ILE A 46 -4.32 6.17 -0.22
C ILE A 46 -5.15 7.32 0.37
N LYS A 47 -6.25 7.69 -0.30
CA LYS A 47 -7.17 8.73 0.17
C LYS A 47 -7.84 8.38 1.50
N ALA A 48 -8.26 7.13 1.67
CA ALA A 48 -8.89 6.68 2.90
C ALA A 48 -7.92 6.80 4.08
N ILE A 49 -6.66 6.41 3.90
CA ILE A 49 -5.62 6.51 4.94
C ILE A 49 -5.25 7.98 5.21
N GLU A 50 -5.14 8.80 4.17
CA GLU A 50 -4.95 10.24 4.32
C GLU A 50 -6.08 10.88 5.15
N ASN A 51 -7.34 10.55 4.84
CA ASN A 51 -8.50 11.03 5.59
C ASN A 51 -8.52 10.52 7.04
N LEU A 52 -8.22 9.24 7.28
CA LEU A 52 -8.14 8.65 8.62
C LEU A 52 -7.06 9.31 9.49
N THR A 53 -5.95 9.71 8.87
CA THR A 53 -4.85 10.40 9.55
C THR A 53 -5.01 11.92 9.56
N GLN A 54 -6.15 12.43 9.07
CA GLN A 54 -6.45 13.87 8.96
C GLN A 54 -5.38 14.64 8.17
N GLY A 55 -4.81 14.01 7.13
CA GLY A 55 -3.74 14.58 6.31
C GLY A 55 -2.34 14.49 6.92
N ASN A 56 -2.19 13.91 8.11
CA ASN A 56 -0.87 13.76 8.76
C ASN A 56 -0.01 12.69 8.10
N TYR A 57 -0.61 11.77 7.33
CA TYR A 57 0.11 10.75 6.61
C TYR A 57 -0.62 10.29 5.35
N THR A 58 0.05 10.48 4.21
CA THR A 58 -0.41 9.96 2.92
C THR A 58 0.57 8.86 2.47
N PRO A 59 0.15 7.58 2.46
CA PRO A 59 1.02 6.50 2.02
C PRO A 59 1.30 6.65 0.52
N SER A 60 2.54 6.38 0.11
CA SER A 60 2.87 6.42 -1.31
C SER A 60 2.39 5.16 -2.03
N PRO A 61 2.11 5.24 -3.34
CA PRO A 61 1.80 4.06 -4.17
C PRO A 61 2.83 2.93 -4.02
N GLY A 62 4.12 3.28 -3.86
CA GLY A 62 5.21 2.33 -3.69
C GLY A 62 5.21 1.58 -2.35
N VAL A 63 4.38 1.99 -1.38
CA VAL A 63 4.15 1.24 -0.13
C VAL A 63 2.82 0.47 -0.21
N ILE A 64 1.79 1.05 -0.85
CA ILE A 64 0.46 0.44 -0.97
C ILE A 64 0.48 -0.80 -1.86
N TYR A 65 0.96 -0.69 -3.09
CA TYR A 65 0.87 -1.81 -4.04
C TYR A 65 1.63 -3.05 -3.60
N PRO A 66 2.89 -2.97 -3.11
CA PRO A 66 3.56 -4.15 -2.57
C PRO A 66 2.84 -4.77 -1.36
N THR A 67 2.15 -3.95 -0.55
CA THR A 67 1.37 -4.46 0.59
C THR A 67 0.11 -5.19 0.13
N LEU A 68 -0.54 -4.70 -0.94
CA LEU A 68 -1.67 -5.37 -1.57
C LEU A 68 -1.28 -6.68 -2.23
N ASP A 69 -0.17 -6.69 -2.98
CA ASP A 69 0.36 -7.92 -3.61
C ASP A 69 0.64 -8.98 -2.54
N PHE A 70 1.29 -8.59 -1.44
CA PHE A 70 1.52 -9.48 -0.31
C PHE A 70 0.21 -9.98 0.31
N LEU A 71 -0.77 -9.10 0.53
CA LEU A 71 -2.08 -9.48 1.07
C LEU A 71 -2.81 -10.47 0.16
N GLN A 72 -2.74 -10.27 -1.16
CA GLN A 72 -3.34 -11.13 -2.17
C GLN A 72 -2.62 -12.48 -2.26
N GLU A 73 -1.29 -12.50 -2.14
CA GLU A 73 -0.53 -13.74 -2.11
C GLU A 73 -0.85 -14.57 -0.86
N GLN A 74 -0.97 -13.93 0.31
CA GLN A 74 -1.35 -14.60 1.56
C GLN A 74 -2.78 -15.15 1.52
N SER A 75 -3.72 -14.47 0.85
CA SER A 75 -5.09 -14.98 0.68
C SER A 75 -5.16 -16.11 -0.35
N ALA A 76 -4.33 -16.07 -1.40
CA ALA A 76 -4.22 -17.13 -2.39
C ALA A 76 -3.56 -18.40 -1.81
N ASP A 77 -2.53 -18.24 -0.97
CA ASP A 77 -1.87 -19.35 -0.26
C ASP A 77 -2.78 -19.98 0.81
N TYR A 78 -3.80 -19.26 1.30
CA TYR A 78 -4.86 -19.83 2.14
C TYR A 78 -5.84 -20.74 1.36
N HIS A 79 -5.52 -21.18 0.15
CA HIS A 79 -6.21 -22.33 -0.44
C HIS A 79 -5.93 -23.58 0.42
N PRO A 80 -6.87 -24.10 1.23
CA PRO A 80 -6.67 -25.38 1.88
C PRO A 80 -6.47 -26.38 0.76
N ARG A 81 -5.31 -27.06 0.72
CA ARG A 81 -5.03 -28.11 -0.25
C ARG A 81 -6.22 -29.07 -0.27
N ARG A 82 -7.14 -28.90 -1.24
CA ARG A 82 -8.23 -29.84 -1.43
C ARG A 82 -7.57 -31.16 -1.76
N GLY A 83 -7.86 -32.13 -0.91
CA GLY A 83 -7.24 -33.44 -0.93
C GLY A 83 -7.22 -34.05 -2.32
N ARG A 84 -6.06 -34.55 -2.69
CA ARG A 84 -5.90 -35.50 -3.79
C ARG A 84 -5.85 -36.88 -3.13
N TRP A 85 -7.00 -37.54 -3.03
CA TRP A 85 -7.12 -38.99 -2.95
C TRP A 85 -7.42 -39.51 -4.35
#